data_AF-A0A395XJN7-F1
#
_entry.id   AF-A0A395XJN7-F1
#
_cell.length_a   1.000
_cell.length_b   1.000
_cell.length_c   1.000
_cell.angle_alpha   90.00
_cell.angle_beta   90.00
_cell.angle_gamma   90.00
#
_symmetry.space_group_name_H-M   'P 1'
#
loop_
_entity.id
_entity.type
_entity.pdbx_description
1 polymer ?
#
loop_
_entity_poly.entity_id
_entity_poly.type
_entity_poly.pdbx_seq_one_letter_code
_entity_poly.pdbx_strand_id
1 'polypeptide(L)'
;MVEKIRYFLKLYNVHFFLLLGIGLYIISTPLSDLLCHLQHLPEQSLFHSIYNIVIPIGLLALWSLLFLTTIRDKTYFHKTGRKYAYDSSHYKRSYSELVTYFQDADPLKMNVADLPTMKWQESGGLVLGKLGNKLISFEPSTGNGIVSMVWGAPGDGKTTSNIITSGRTFGMEKISDGKWIQRGACMILDLKGDIYEANKNYRKIKRFSIIHWKESAHYDPLHNARKMSVNDRAIFLENLAFTIIPSEESADSKYFIDGARDLFTGIAVYLLNQNETISFPEIIRQIVTGNYSKWVIEIMQSTDISAQSYTNHFYGENEKKRLWLLQ
;
A
#
# COMPACT_ATOMS: atom_id res chain seq x y z
N MET A 1 -38.93 3.89 -16.78
CA MET A 1 -39.15 2.53 -17.34
C MET A 1 -38.56 2.41 -18.75
N VAL A 2 -38.85 3.37 -19.65
CA VAL A 2 -38.34 3.40 -21.03
C VAL A 2 -36.81 3.40 -21.14
N GLU A 3 -36.09 4.13 -20.28
CA GLU A 3 -34.62 4.15 -20.30
C GLU A 3 -33.99 2.81 -19.90
N LYS A 4 -34.59 2.09 -18.93
CA LYS A 4 -34.12 0.76 -18.53
C LYS A 4 -34.30 -0.26 -19.65
N ILE A 5 -35.41 -0.18 -20.39
CA ILE A 5 -35.68 -1.03 -21.56
C ILE A 5 -34.71 -0.71 -22.69
N ARG A 6 -34.46 0.58 -22.99
CA ARG A 6 -33.50 1.00 -24.01
C ARG A 6 -32.07 0.57 -23.66
N TYR A 7 -31.67 0.69 -22.40
CA TYR A 7 -30.40 0.20 -21.90
C TYR A 7 -30.29 -1.32 -22.06
N PHE A 8 -31.33 -2.07 -21.71
CA PHE A 8 -31.38 -3.53 -21.88
C PHE A 8 -31.27 -3.95 -23.35
N LEU A 9 -32.05 -3.34 -24.24
CA LEU A 9 -32.01 -3.61 -25.69
C LEU A 9 -30.63 -3.36 -26.30
N LYS A 10 -29.97 -2.26 -25.87
CA LYS A 10 -28.62 -1.91 -26.29
C LYS A 10 -27.56 -2.84 -25.70
N LEU A 11 -27.67 -3.17 -24.41
CA LEU A 11 -26.73 -4.05 -23.72
C LEU A 11 -26.69 -5.43 -24.38
N TYR A 12 -27.85 -6.01 -24.69
CA TYR A 12 -27.95 -7.36 -25.26
C TYR A 12 -27.88 -7.41 -26.80
N ASN A 13 -27.72 -6.27 -27.50
CA ASN A 13 -27.75 -6.19 -28.97
C ASN A 13 -28.99 -6.86 -29.60
N VAL A 14 -30.15 -6.72 -28.95
CA VAL A 14 -31.38 -7.43 -29.36
C VAL A 14 -31.77 -7.09 -30.80
N HIS A 15 -31.56 -5.84 -31.24
CA HIS A 15 -31.82 -5.40 -32.61
C HIS A 15 -30.99 -6.16 -33.65
N PHE A 16 -29.71 -6.45 -33.36
CA PHE A 16 -28.86 -7.20 -34.27
C PHE A 16 -29.37 -8.64 -34.45
N PHE A 17 -29.72 -9.32 -33.36
CA PHE A 17 -30.26 -10.68 -33.43
C PHE A 17 -31.64 -10.72 -34.09
N LEU A 18 -32.47 -9.70 -33.91
CA LEU A 18 -33.75 -9.60 -34.59
C LEU A 18 -33.58 -9.46 -36.11
N LEU A 19 -32.66 -8.59 -36.56
CA LEU A 19 -32.33 -8.46 -37.98
C LEU A 19 -31.70 -9.73 -38.56
N LEU A 20 -30.81 -10.38 -37.80
CA LEU A 20 -30.21 -11.67 -38.19
C LEU A 20 -31.28 -12.76 -38.34
N GLY A 21 -32.24 -12.82 -37.42
CA GLY A 21 -33.33 -13.79 -37.47
C GLY A 21 -34.23 -13.59 -38.70
N ILE A 22 -34.59 -12.33 -38.99
CA ILE A 22 -35.34 -11.98 -40.20
C ILE A 22 -34.55 -12.36 -41.47
N GLY A 23 -33.26 -12.05 -41.52
CA GLY A 23 -32.39 -12.40 -42.64
C GLY A 23 -32.30 -13.91 -42.87
N LEU A 24 -32.10 -14.69 -41.80
CA LEU A 24 -32.07 -16.15 -41.86
C LEU A 24 -33.41 -16.74 -42.30
N TYR A 25 -34.53 -16.16 -41.87
CA TYR A 25 -35.86 -16.57 -42.31
C TYR A 25 -36.06 -16.33 -43.81
N ILE A 26 -35.72 -15.15 -44.33
CA ILE A 26 -35.82 -14.82 -45.75
C ILE A 26 -34.93 -15.73 -46.60
N ILE A 27 -33.72 -16.05 -46.13
CA ILE A 27 -32.76 -16.89 -46.85
C ILE A 27 -33.11 -18.39 -46.76
N SER A 28 -33.93 -18.80 -45.79
CA SER A 28 -34.20 -20.21 -45.53
C SER A 28 -34.80 -20.95 -46.73
N THR A 29 -35.75 -20.34 -47.44
CA THR A 29 -36.39 -20.89 -48.64
C THR A 29 -35.42 -20.97 -49.83
N PRO A 30 -34.79 -19.87 -50.30
CA PRO A 30 -33.85 -19.94 -51.43
C PRO A 30 -32.62 -20.82 -51.14
N LEU A 31 -32.18 -20.91 -49.89
CA LEU A 31 -31.11 -21.82 -49.49
C LEU A 31 -31.53 -23.29 -49.62
N SER A 32 -32.78 -23.61 -49.26
CA SER A 32 -33.33 -24.95 -49.40
C SER A 32 -33.45 -25.36 -50.87
N ASP A 33 -33.96 -24.46 -51.71
CA ASP A 33 -34.09 -24.70 -53.16
C ASP A 33 -32.72 -24.87 -53.82
N LEU A 34 -31.75 -24.04 -53.46
CA LEU A 34 -30.37 -24.14 -53.97
C LEU A 34 -29.73 -25.48 -53.58
N LEU A 35 -29.89 -25.92 -52.33
CA LEU A 35 -29.34 -27.19 -51.86
C LEU A 35 -30.01 -28.39 -52.54
N CYS A 36 -31.31 -28.31 -52.82
CA CYS A 36 -32.03 -29.34 -53.60
C CYS A 36 -31.56 -29.37 -55.05
N HIS A 37 -31.34 -28.21 -55.68
CA HIS A 37 -30.84 -28.09 -57.04
C HIS A 37 -29.42 -28.66 -57.18
N LEU A 38 -28.52 -28.35 -56.25
CA LEU A 38 -27.14 -28.87 -56.22
C LEU A 38 -27.08 -30.40 -56.08
N GLN A 39 -28.11 -31.02 -55.50
CA GLN A 39 -28.22 -32.47 -55.33
C GLN A 39 -29.04 -33.13 -56.44
N HIS A 40 -29.49 -32.38 -57.46
CA HIS A 40 -30.34 -32.85 -58.55
C HIS A 40 -31.62 -33.55 -58.06
N LEU A 41 -32.21 -33.08 -56.96
CA LEU A 41 -33.44 -33.64 -56.40
C LEU A 41 -34.67 -33.14 -57.17
N PRO A 42 -35.56 -34.02 -57.65
CA PRO A 42 -36.80 -33.61 -58.29
C PRO A 42 -37.75 -32.96 -57.28
N GLU A 43 -38.50 -31.94 -57.71
CA GLU A 43 -39.44 -31.17 -56.86
C GLU A 43 -40.54 -32.05 -56.22
N GLN A 44 -40.89 -33.17 -56.86
CA GLN A 44 -41.88 -34.14 -56.36
C GLN A 44 -41.28 -35.17 -55.39
N SER A 45 -39.97 -35.10 -55.12
CA SER A 45 -39.32 -36.05 -54.21
C SER A 45 -39.65 -35.75 -52.75
N LEU A 46 -39.78 -36.81 -51.95
CA LEU A 46 -39.90 -36.70 -50.49
C LEU A 46 -38.72 -35.94 -49.87
N PHE A 47 -37.54 -36.04 -50.48
CA PHE A 47 -36.33 -35.34 -50.03
C PHE A 47 -36.47 -33.82 -50.17
N HIS A 48 -37.03 -33.30 -51.26
CA HIS A 48 -37.25 -31.86 -51.42
C HIS A 48 -38.16 -31.30 -50.30
N SER A 49 -39.24 -32.01 -49.96
CA SER A 49 -40.11 -31.66 -48.83
C SER A 49 -39.39 -31.71 -47.47
N ILE A 50 -38.49 -32.67 -47.27
CA ILE A 50 -37.69 -32.79 -46.04
C ILE A 50 -36.73 -31.61 -45.91
N TYR A 51 -36.02 -31.22 -46.97
CA TYR A 51 -35.08 -30.09 -46.96
C TYR A 51 -35.78 -28.77 -46.62
N ASN A 52 -36.97 -28.53 -47.20
CA ASN A 52 -37.79 -27.36 -46.93
C ASN A 52 -38.27 -27.24 -45.47
N ILE A 53 -38.21 -28.33 -44.69
CA ILE A 53 -38.54 -28.33 -43.26
C ILE A 53 -37.27 -28.28 -42.41
N VAL A 54 -36.27 -29.10 -42.73
CA VAL A 54 -35.06 -29.27 -41.92
C VAL A 54 -34.17 -28.03 -41.94
N ILE A 55 -34.04 -27.35 -43.10
CA ILE A 55 -33.17 -26.17 -43.22
C ILE A 55 -33.69 -24.99 -42.37
N PRO A 56 -34.97 -24.58 -42.46
CA PRO A 56 -35.50 -23.54 -41.56
C PRO A 56 -35.34 -23.90 -40.08
N ILE A 57 -35.58 -25.16 -39.70
CA ILE A 57 -35.39 -25.62 -38.31
C ILE A 57 -33.92 -25.51 -37.89
N GLY A 58 -32.98 -25.92 -38.75
CA GLY A 58 -31.55 -25.83 -38.49
C GLY A 58 -31.07 -24.38 -38.34
N LEU A 59 -31.54 -23.48 -39.21
CA LEU A 59 -31.23 -22.05 -39.12
C LEU A 59 -31.82 -21.41 -37.86
N LEU A 60 -33.05 -21.78 -37.48
CA LEU A 60 -33.68 -21.33 -36.24
C LEU A 60 -32.91 -21.82 -35.00
N ALA A 61 -32.46 -23.07 -35.01
CA ALA A 61 -31.64 -23.63 -33.94
C ALA A 61 -30.28 -22.92 -33.83
N LEU A 62 -29.61 -22.64 -34.95
CA LEU A 62 -28.37 -21.88 -35.00
C LEU A 62 -28.56 -20.45 -34.45
N TRP A 63 -29.62 -19.77 -34.90
CA TRP A 63 -29.96 -18.43 -34.41
C TRP A 63 -30.21 -18.43 -32.89
N SER A 64 -30.98 -19.40 -32.41
CA SER A 64 -31.29 -19.55 -30.98
C SER A 64 -30.02 -19.81 -30.16
N LEU A 65 -29.11 -20.65 -30.66
CA LEU A 65 -27.83 -20.94 -30.01
C LEU A 65 -26.95 -19.68 -29.91
N LEU A 66 -26.82 -18.92 -30.99
CA LEU A 66 -26.04 -17.67 -31.00
C LEU A 66 -26.62 -16.62 -30.06
N PHE A 67 -27.96 -16.51 -30.02
CA PHE A 67 -28.67 -15.59 -29.13
C PHE A 67 -28.46 -15.97 -27.66
N LEU A 68 -28.67 -17.24 -27.30
CA LEU A 68 -28.53 -17.73 -25.93
C LEU A 68 -27.10 -17.64 -25.42
N THR A 69 -26.10 -17.99 -26.24
CA THR A 69 -24.69 -17.86 -25.87
C THR A 69 -24.31 -16.40 -25.64
N THR A 70 -24.77 -15.48 -26.49
CA THR A 70 -24.52 -14.05 -26.33
C THR A 70 -25.19 -13.46 -25.09
N ILE A 71 -26.44 -13.85 -24.82
CA ILE A 71 -27.14 -13.42 -23.60
C ILE A 71 -26.41 -13.94 -22.37
N ARG A 72 -26.05 -15.21 -22.35
CA ARG A 72 -25.33 -15.83 -21.22
C ARG A 72 -24.03 -15.10 -20.95
N ASP A 73 -23.22 -14.86 -21.98
CA ASP A 73 -21.90 -14.26 -21.82
C ASP A 73 -22.00 -12.80 -21.35
N LYS A 74 -22.97 -12.04 -21.89
CA LYS A 74 -23.23 -10.66 -21.44
C LYS A 74 -23.80 -10.59 -20.04
N THR A 75 -24.71 -11.49 -19.68
CA THR A 75 -25.28 -11.58 -18.33
C THR A 75 -24.19 -11.92 -17.33
N TYR A 76 -23.32 -12.88 -17.66
CA TYR A 76 -22.17 -13.25 -16.84
C TYR A 76 -21.25 -12.05 -16.61
N PHE A 77 -20.83 -11.37 -17.69
CA PHE A 77 -19.97 -10.19 -17.61
C PHE A 77 -20.62 -9.07 -16.78
N HIS A 78 -21.93 -8.88 -16.90
CA HIS A 78 -22.62 -7.87 -16.10
C HIS A 78 -22.60 -8.18 -14.60
N LYS A 79 -22.68 -9.47 -14.21
CA LYS A 79 -22.66 -9.90 -12.81
C LYS A 79 -21.26 -9.96 -12.22
N THR A 80 -20.26 -10.39 -12.99
CA THR A 80 -18.92 -10.70 -12.47
C THR A 80 -17.82 -9.77 -12.99
N GLY A 81 -18.06 -9.04 -14.08
CA GLY A 81 -17.04 -8.28 -14.81
C GLY A 81 -16.07 -9.15 -15.62
N ARG A 82 -16.34 -10.45 -15.77
CA ARG A 82 -15.43 -11.44 -16.38
C ARG A 82 -16.03 -12.12 -17.61
N LYS A 83 -15.21 -12.87 -18.36
CA LYS A 83 -15.63 -13.56 -19.60
C LYS A 83 -16.01 -15.02 -19.31
N TYR A 84 -17.27 -15.38 -19.54
CA TYR A 84 -17.79 -16.72 -19.27
C TYR A 84 -17.06 -17.82 -20.04
N ALA A 85 -16.80 -17.63 -21.34
CA ALA A 85 -16.13 -18.62 -22.18
C ALA A 85 -14.76 -19.03 -21.62
N TYR A 86 -13.98 -18.05 -21.15
CA TYR A 86 -12.69 -18.30 -20.50
C TYR A 86 -12.88 -19.03 -19.17
N ASP A 87 -13.69 -18.47 -18.27
CA ASP A 87 -13.85 -19.02 -16.91
C ASP A 87 -14.49 -20.44 -16.93
N SER A 88 -15.46 -20.70 -17.81
CA SER A 88 -16.07 -22.03 -17.96
C SER A 88 -15.08 -23.06 -18.51
N SER A 89 -14.27 -22.69 -19.51
CA SER A 89 -13.24 -23.57 -20.08
C SER A 89 -12.11 -23.87 -19.08
N HIS A 90 -11.72 -22.88 -18.27
CA HIS A 90 -10.60 -22.96 -17.35
C HIS A 90 -10.97 -23.70 -16.05
N TYR A 91 -12.08 -23.32 -15.41
CA TYR A 91 -12.50 -23.88 -14.13
C TYR A 91 -13.38 -25.12 -14.25
N LYS A 92 -13.91 -25.42 -15.45
CA LYS A 92 -14.80 -26.56 -15.74
C LYS A 92 -16.02 -26.61 -14.79
N ARG A 93 -16.56 -25.43 -14.45
CA ARG A 93 -17.72 -25.26 -13.57
C ARG A 93 -18.95 -24.78 -14.32
N SER A 94 -20.12 -25.03 -13.73
CA SER A 94 -21.39 -24.56 -14.25
C SER A 94 -21.52 -23.03 -14.14
N TYR A 95 -22.44 -22.47 -14.91
CA TYR A 95 -22.71 -21.02 -14.90
C TYR A 95 -23.09 -20.49 -13.50
N SER A 96 -23.95 -21.20 -12.78
CA SER A 96 -24.40 -20.80 -11.44
C SER A 96 -23.24 -20.79 -10.43
N GLU A 97 -22.42 -21.84 -10.40
CA GLU A 97 -21.25 -21.92 -9.52
C GLU A 97 -20.27 -20.77 -9.78
N LEU A 98 -19.99 -20.48 -11.05
CA LEU A 98 -19.09 -19.39 -11.43
C LEU A 98 -19.64 -18.01 -11.07
N VAL A 99 -20.95 -17.80 -11.22
CA VAL A 99 -21.59 -16.54 -10.81
C VAL A 99 -21.54 -16.41 -9.29
N THR A 100 -21.97 -17.42 -8.53
CA THR A 100 -21.95 -17.37 -7.06
C THR A 100 -20.54 -17.12 -6.53
N TYR A 101 -19.53 -17.75 -7.14
CA TYR A 101 -18.15 -17.51 -6.76
C TYR A 101 -17.72 -16.09 -7.10
N PHE A 102 -17.74 -15.69 -8.37
CA PHE A 102 -17.12 -14.42 -8.80
C PHE A 102 -17.94 -13.16 -8.55
N GLN A 103 -19.24 -13.28 -8.27
CA GLN A 103 -20.08 -12.12 -7.97
C GLN A 103 -19.66 -11.45 -6.65
N ASP A 104 -19.30 -12.26 -5.65
CA ASP A 104 -18.93 -11.80 -4.30
C ASP A 104 -17.50 -12.22 -3.88
N ALA A 105 -16.70 -12.77 -4.80
CA ALA A 105 -15.36 -13.33 -4.53
C ALA A 105 -14.35 -12.33 -3.96
N ASP A 106 -14.57 -11.03 -4.12
CA ASP A 106 -13.63 -10.01 -3.68
C ASP A 106 -14.23 -9.20 -2.51
N PRO A 107 -14.17 -9.73 -1.27
CA PRO A 107 -14.61 -8.99 -0.08
C PRO A 107 -13.76 -7.73 0.17
N LEU A 108 -12.62 -7.58 -0.51
CA LEU A 108 -11.75 -6.40 -0.43
C LEU A 108 -12.08 -5.38 -1.51
N LYS A 109 -13.00 -5.68 -2.43
CA LYS A 109 -13.41 -4.75 -3.48
C LYS A 109 -14.13 -3.56 -2.85
N MET A 110 -13.50 -2.40 -2.96
CA MET A 110 -14.06 -1.15 -2.47
C MET A 110 -15.39 -0.83 -3.14
N ASN A 111 -16.44 -0.66 -2.34
CA ASN A 111 -17.71 -0.13 -2.82
C ASN A 111 -17.61 1.39 -3.02
N VAL A 112 -17.51 1.81 -4.26
CA VAL A 112 -17.38 3.23 -4.64
C VAL A 112 -18.57 4.08 -4.16
N ALA A 113 -19.76 3.48 -4.02
CA ALA A 113 -20.95 4.21 -3.56
C ALA A 113 -20.80 4.71 -2.12
N ASP A 114 -20.07 3.96 -1.28
CA ASP A 114 -19.90 4.23 0.15
C ASP A 114 -18.84 5.31 0.41
N LEU A 115 -18.04 5.67 -0.59
CA LEU A 115 -17.03 6.71 -0.46
C LEU A 115 -17.67 8.09 -0.25
N PRO A 116 -17.07 8.98 0.56
CA PRO A 116 -17.58 10.32 0.77
C PRO A 116 -17.38 11.20 -0.48
N THR A 117 -18.38 12.03 -0.78
CA THR A 117 -18.26 13.08 -1.80
C THR A 117 -17.71 14.34 -1.13
N MET A 118 -16.39 14.50 -1.10
CA MET A 118 -15.73 15.61 -0.41
C MET A 118 -14.41 15.99 -1.07
N LYS A 119 -13.89 17.18 -0.73
CA LYS A 119 -12.55 17.59 -1.16
C LYS A 119 -11.50 16.96 -0.24
N TRP A 120 -10.29 16.74 -0.75
CA TRP A 120 -9.21 16.17 0.07
C TRP A 120 -8.82 17.10 1.23
N GLN A 121 -8.98 18.42 1.08
CA GLN A 121 -8.74 19.40 2.14
C GLN A 121 -9.69 19.25 3.33
N GLU A 122 -10.77 18.49 3.16
CA GLU A 122 -11.78 18.23 4.18
C GLU A 122 -11.53 16.89 4.90
N SER A 123 -10.52 16.13 4.48
CA SER A 123 -10.15 14.84 5.07
C SER A 123 -9.12 15.03 6.17
N GLY A 124 -9.36 14.46 7.35
CA GLY A 124 -8.43 14.47 8.48
C GLY A 124 -7.40 13.32 8.44
N GLY A 125 -7.45 12.51 7.39
CA GLY A 125 -6.81 11.21 7.33
C GLY A 125 -5.74 11.07 6.24
N LEU A 126 -5.43 9.81 5.92
CA LEU A 126 -4.53 9.46 4.83
C LEU A 126 -5.29 9.49 3.50
N VAL A 127 -4.94 10.43 2.62
CA VAL A 127 -5.50 10.58 1.28
C VAL A 127 -4.81 9.62 0.32
N LEU A 128 -5.59 8.74 -0.30
CA LEU A 128 -5.11 7.75 -1.27
C LEU A 128 -5.37 8.17 -2.71
N GLY A 129 -6.43 8.96 -2.95
CA GLY A 129 -6.77 9.45 -4.27
C GLY A 129 -8.22 9.89 -4.38
N LYS A 130 -8.71 10.00 -5.62
CA LYS A 130 -10.08 10.39 -5.93
C LYS A 130 -10.61 9.57 -7.10
N LEU A 131 -11.87 9.15 -7.02
CA LEU A 131 -12.59 8.53 -8.12
C LEU A 131 -13.80 9.40 -8.47
N GLY A 132 -13.72 10.14 -9.58
CA GLY A 132 -14.74 11.13 -9.93
C GLY A 132 -14.85 12.23 -8.88
N ASN A 133 -15.99 12.30 -8.17
CA ASN A 133 -16.22 13.22 -7.05
C ASN A 133 -16.08 12.56 -5.67
N LYS A 134 -15.74 11.27 -5.62
CA LYS A 134 -15.57 10.51 -4.39
C LYS A 134 -14.11 10.54 -3.94
N LEU A 135 -13.88 10.86 -2.67
CA LEU A 135 -12.54 10.82 -2.09
C LEU A 135 -12.24 9.41 -1.59
N ILE A 136 -11.03 8.94 -1.88
CA ILE A 136 -10.49 7.72 -1.30
C ILE A 136 -9.54 8.16 -0.20
N SER A 137 -9.97 8.06 1.04
CA SER A 137 -9.17 8.38 2.22
C SER A 137 -9.43 7.38 3.34
N PHE A 138 -8.44 7.22 4.20
CA PHE A 138 -8.58 6.53 5.47
C PHE A 138 -8.60 7.57 6.58
N GLU A 139 -9.74 7.73 7.24
CA GLU A 139 -9.88 8.56 8.44
C GLU A 139 -9.57 7.71 9.67
N PRO A 140 -8.54 8.06 10.48
CA PRO A 140 -8.26 7.32 11.69
C PRO A 140 -9.42 7.51 12.70
N SER A 141 -10.15 6.44 12.99
CA SER A 141 -11.05 6.42 14.15
C SER A 141 -10.24 6.26 15.44
N THR A 142 -10.77 6.72 16.58
CA THR A 142 -10.12 6.58 17.89
C THR A 142 -9.64 5.14 18.12
N GLY A 143 -8.32 4.93 18.14
CA GLY A 143 -7.68 3.62 18.39
C GLY A 143 -7.24 2.81 17.17
N ASN A 144 -7.60 3.19 15.94
CA ASN A 144 -7.19 2.45 14.73
C ASN A 144 -6.07 3.16 13.97
N GLY A 145 -4.92 2.49 13.85
CA GLY A 145 -3.82 2.90 12.97
C GLY A 145 -3.94 2.27 11.58
N ILE A 146 -3.28 2.86 10.58
CA ILE A 146 -3.14 2.28 9.25
C ILE A 146 -1.66 2.13 8.92
N VAL A 147 -1.30 0.98 8.32
CA VAL A 147 -0.06 0.82 7.58
C VAL A 147 -0.43 0.82 6.10
N SER A 148 0.12 1.77 5.35
CA SER A 148 -0.15 1.91 3.93
C SER A 148 1.16 1.99 3.15
N MET A 149 1.18 1.36 1.97
CA MET A 149 2.29 1.37 1.04
C MET A 149 1.81 1.92 -0.30
N VAL A 150 2.49 2.95 -0.79
CA VAL A 150 2.19 3.58 -2.09
C VAL A 150 3.29 3.22 -3.08
N TRP A 151 2.97 2.34 -4.03
CA TRP A 151 3.87 1.88 -5.07
C TRP A 151 3.67 2.67 -6.36
N GLY A 152 4.75 2.93 -7.09
CA GLY A 152 4.72 3.63 -8.37
C GLY A 152 6.13 3.96 -8.86
N ALA A 153 6.27 4.16 -10.16
CA ALA A 153 7.50 4.61 -10.79
C ALA A 153 7.85 6.05 -10.37
N PRO A 154 9.12 6.48 -10.53
CA PRO A 154 9.47 7.89 -10.45
C PRO A 154 8.59 8.72 -11.39
N GLY A 155 7.96 9.79 -10.87
CA GLY A 155 7.06 10.64 -11.66
C GLY A 155 5.56 10.35 -11.51
N ASP A 156 5.15 9.22 -10.92
CA ASP A 156 3.73 8.83 -10.76
C ASP A 156 2.95 9.68 -9.74
N GLY A 157 3.52 10.77 -9.26
CA GLY A 157 2.84 11.69 -8.36
C GLY A 157 2.73 11.23 -6.91
N LYS A 158 3.31 10.08 -6.50
CA LYS A 158 3.23 9.54 -5.12
C LYS A 158 3.35 10.62 -4.02
N THR A 159 4.37 11.48 -4.11
CA THR A 159 4.59 12.56 -3.15
C THR A 159 3.48 13.62 -3.24
N THR A 160 3.14 14.06 -4.45
CA THR A 160 2.18 15.14 -4.69
C THR A 160 0.74 14.75 -4.38
N SER A 161 0.29 13.56 -4.78
CA SER A 161 -1.11 13.12 -4.65
C SER A 161 -1.44 12.54 -3.29
N ASN A 162 -0.48 11.87 -2.63
CA ASN A 162 -0.73 11.13 -1.40
C ASN A 162 -0.03 11.78 -0.20
N ILE A 163 1.28 12.01 -0.28
CA ILE A 163 2.04 12.44 0.90
C ILE A 163 1.80 13.92 1.24
N ILE A 164 1.85 14.81 0.25
CA ILE A 164 1.63 16.26 0.46
C ILE A 164 0.20 16.54 0.92
N THR A 165 -0.78 15.93 0.27
CA THR A 165 -2.20 16.09 0.60
C THR A 165 -2.49 15.57 2.01
N SER A 166 -2.06 14.34 2.32
CA SER A 166 -2.23 13.75 3.65
C SER A 166 -1.48 14.55 4.71
N GLY A 167 -0.20 14.87 4.49
CA GLY A 167 0.62 15.62 5.46
C GLY A 167 0.02 16.99 5.80
N ARG A 168 -0.72 17.60 4.87
CA ARG A 168 -1.40 18.88 5.13
C ARG A 168 -2.56 18.75 6.09
N THR A 169 -3.37 17.71 5.99
CA THR A 169 -4.63 17.61 6.74
C THR A 169 -4.67 16.48 7.76
N PHE A 170 -3.61 15.67 7.87
CA PHE A 170 -3.57 14.57 8.83
C PHE A 170 -3.78 15.07 10.27
N GLY A 171 -4.70 14.41 10.97
CA GLY A 171 -5.12 14.77 12.32
C GLY A 171 -5.85 16.11 12.42
N MET A 172 -6.36 16.66 11.32
CA MET A 172 -7.23 17.84 11.34
C MET A 172 -8.68 17.40 11.45
N GLU A 173 -9.43 17.99 12.36
CA GLU A 173 -10.86 17.74 12.52
C GLU A 173 -11.63 19.05 12.37
N LYS A 174 -12.74 19.01 11.62
CA LYS A 174 -13.65 20.13 11.51
C LYS A 174 -14.70 20.02 12.61
N ILE A 175 -14.72 20.98 13.52
CA ILE A 175 -15.73 21.03 14.58
C ILE A 175 -17.04 21.65 14.06
N SER A 176 -18.11 21.55 14.85
CA SER A 176 -19.49 21.91 14.47
C SER A 176 -19.67 23.36 14.04
N ASP A 177 -18.81 24.27 14.49
CA ASP A 177 -18.78 25.69 14.08
C ASP A 177 -18.08 25.93 12.72
N GLY A 178 -17.57 24.87 12.09
CA GLY A 178 -16.86 24.91 10.82
C GLY A 178 -15.37 25.22 10.92
N LYS A 179 -14.83 25.44 12.12
CA LYS A 179 -13.40 25.68 12.36
C LYS A 179 -12.62 24.37 12.32
N TRP A 180 -11.37 24.47 11.86
CA TRP A 180 -10.42 23.37 11.89
C TRP A 180 -9.63 23.38 13.20
N ILE A 181 -9.58 22.23 13.86
CA ILE A 181 -8.71 21.99 15.01
C ILE A 181 -7.73 20.87 14.70
N GLN A 182 -6.51 20.98 15.19
CA GLN A 182 -5.49 19.95 15.05
C GLN A 182 -5.56 19.01 16.25
N ARG A 183 -6.00 17.77 16.03
CA ARG A 183 -6.05 16.71 17.05
C ARG A 183 -4.91 15.68 16.92
N GLY A 184 -4.12 15.75 15.85
CA GLY A 184 -3.00 14.86 15.61
C GLY A 184 -1.78 15.55 14.97
N ALA A 185 -0.68 14.83 14.93
CA ALA A 185 0.54 15.23 14.25
C ALA A 185 1.05 14.07 13.38
N CYS A 186 1.83 14.39 12.35
CA CYS A 186 2.55 13.42 11.54
C CYS A 186 4.05 13.71 11.60
N MET A 187 4.85 12.65 11.55
CA MET A 187 6.29 12.72 11.32
C MET A 187 6.54 12.31 9.87
N ILE A 188 7.27 13.14 9.12
CA ILE A 188 7.52 12.93 7.70
C ILE A 188 9.03 12.95 7.47
N LEU A 189 9.55 11.89 6.85
CA LEU A 189 10.91 11.86 6.32
C LEU A 189 10.89 12.49 4.93
N ASP A 190 11.42 13.71 4.83
CA ASP A 190 11.46 14.48 3.59
C ASP A 190 12.90 14.60 3.09
N LEU A 191 13.23 13.78 2.10
CA LEU A 191 14.59 13.71 1.54
C LEU A 191 14.93 14.89 0.62
N LYS A 192 13.93 15.53 0.00
CA LYS A 192 14.13 16.58 -1.02
C LYS A 192 13.70 17.97 -0.55
N GLY A 193 12.93 18.06 0.53
CA GLY A 193 12.36 19.31 1.04
C GLY A 193 11.05 19.72 0.35
N ASP A 194 10.57 18.96 -0.64
CA ASP A 194 9.39 19.31 -1.44
C ASP A 194 8.09 19.21 -0.63
N ILE A 195 8.04 18.27 0.33
CA ILE A 195 6.89 18.12 1.23
C ILE A 195 6.82 19.30 2.21
N TYR A 196 7.96 19.71 2.76
CA TYR A 196 8.06 20.89 3.62
C TYR A 196 7.65 22.16 2.86
N GLU A 197 8.25 22.41 1.70
CA GLU A 197 7.97 23.60 0.88
C GLU A 197 6.49 23.70 0.49
N ALA A 198 5.86 22.57 0.16
CA ALA A 198 4.44 22.53 -0.17
C ALA A 198 3.52 22.80 1.04
N ASN A 199 3.97 22.57 2.28
CA ASN A 199 3.11 22.58 3.47
C ASN A 199 3.44 23.65 4.51
N LYS A 200 4.60 24.30 4.45
CA LYS A 200 5.07 25.27 5.46
C LYS A 200 4.12 26.44 5.74
N ASN A 201 3.34 26.85 4.74
CA ASN A 201 2.37 27.95 4.88
C ASN A 201 0.99 27.50 5.40
N TYR A 202 0.77 26.19 5.53
CA TYR A 202 -0.53 25.61 5.89
C TYR A 202 -0.51 24.94 7.26
N ARG A 203 0.67 24.63 7.79
CA ARG A 203 0.84 23.99 9.11
C ARG A 203 1.99 24.62 9.88
N LYS A 204 1.91 24.53 11.21
CA LYS A 204 3.07 24.72 12.08
C LYS A 204 3.93 23.46 12.03
N ILE A 205 5.13 23.56 11.45
CA ILE A 205 6.02 22.43 11.23
C ILE A 205 7.29 22.61 12.07
N LYS A 206 7.65 21.60 12.87
CA LYS A 206 8.99 21.49 13.46
C LYS A 206 9.87 20.75 12.46
N ARG A 207 10.87 21.44 11.92
CA ARG A 207 11.80 20.88 10.93
C ARG A 207 13.07 20.42 11.64
N PHE A 208 13.52 19.19 11.38
CA PHE A 208 14.85 18.73 11.77
C PHE A 208 15.66 18.53 10.49
N SER A 209 16.68 19.36 10.27
CA SER A 209 17.46 19.35 9.03
C SER A 209 18.93 19.62 9.29
N ILE A 210 19.78 18.73 8.79
CA ILE A 210 21.24 18.90 8.81
C ILE A 210 21.73 19.88 7.73
N ILE A 211 20.96 20.06 6.64
CA ILE A 211 21.31 20.95 5.53
C ILE A 211 20.89 22.39 5.84
N HIS A 212 19.69 22.57 6.38
CA HIS A 212 19.15 23.88 6.77
C HIS A 212 19.23 24.09 8.29
N TRP A 213 20.41 23.90 8.86
CA TRP A 213 20.62 23.85 10.31
C TRP A 213 20.18 25.13 11.05
N LYS A 214 20.25 26.30 10.41
CA LYS A 214 19.81 27.58 11.02
C LYS A 214 18.31 27.65 11.27
N GLU A 215 17.53 26.96 10.45
CA GLU A 215 16.06 26.89 10.54
C GLU A 215 15.60 25.58 11.20
N SER A 216 16.54 24.69 11.52
CA SER A 216 16.26 23.42 12.16
C SER A 216 15.92 23.64 13.63
N ALA A 217 14.90 22.93 14.11
CA ALA A 217 14.74 22.68 15.52
C ALA A 217 15.96 21.92 16.05
N HIS A 218 16.32 22.20 17.30
CA HIS A 218 17.35 21.46 18.01
C HIS A 218 16.74 20.24 18.69
N TYR A 219 17.46 19.13 18.65
CA TYR A 219 17.10 17.89 19.33
C TYR A 219 18.25 17.49 20.26
N ASP A 220 17.90 17.20 21.50
CA ASP A 220 18.84 16.71 22.51
C ASP A 220 18.41 15.29 22.91
N PRO A 221 19.13 14.25 22.43
CA PRO A 221 18.76 12.87 22.73
C PRO A 221 18.88 12.53 24.21
N LEU A 222 19.63 13.32 24.99
CA LEU A 222 19.86 13.08 26.42
C LEU A 222 18.86 13.81 27.32
N HIS A 223 17.93 14.61 26.78
CA HIS A 223 17.03 15.46 27.57
C HIS A 223 16.30 14.71 28.69
N ASN A 224 15.81 13.50 28.37
CA ASN A 224 15.12 12.65 29.35
C ASN A 224 16.11 11.88 30.24
N ALA A 225 17.21 11.38 29.67
CA ALA A 225 18.24 10.60 30.37
C ALA A 225 18.81 11.33 31.60
N ARG A 226 18.95 12.65 31.52
CA ARG A 226 19.43 13.50 32.63
C ARG A 226 18.56 13.44 33.88
N LYS A 227 17.25 13.20 33.72
CA LYS A 227 16.27 13.17 34.82
C LYS A 227 15.98 11.76 35.33
N MET A 228 16.54 10.74 34.69
CA MET A 228 16.33 9.34 35.01
C MET A 228 17.22 8.90 36.18
N SER A 229 16.77 7.85 36.88
CA SER A 229 17.64 7.13 37.81
C SER A 229 18.83 6.53 37.06
N VAL A 230 19.93 6.21 37.75
CA VAL A 230 21.13 5.64 37.11
C VAL A 230 20.82 4.39 36.29
N ASN A 231 19.96 3.50 36.82
CA ASN A 231 19.58 2.27 36.13
C ASN A 231 18.69 2.53 34.90
N ASP A 232 17.68 3.39 35.02
CA ASP A 232 16.80 3.73 33.88
C ASP A 232 17.57 4.49 32.79
N ARG A 233 18.54 5.33 33.19
CA ARG A 233 19.44 6.05 32.31
C ARG A 233 20.32 5.09 31.50
N ALA A 234 20.85 4.04 32.13
CA ALA A 234 21.63 3.01 31.45
C ALA A 234 20.79 2.27 30.40
N ILE A 235 19.58 1.81 30.76
CA ILE A 235 18.65 1.17 29.82
C ILE A 235 18.27 2.12 28.67
N PHE A 236 18.06 3.41 28.95
CA PHE A 236 17.77 4.40 27.92
C PHE A 236 18.95 4.55 26.94
N LEU A 237 20.17 4.66 27.45
CA LEU A 237 21.38 4.82 26.64
C LEU A 237 21.70 3.56 25.82
N GLU A 238 21.42 2.38 26.38
CA GLU A 238 21.50 1.11 25.66
C GLU A 238 20.53 1.08 24.47
N ASN A 239 19.26 1.46 24.68
CA ASN A 239 18.29 1.59 23.59
C ASN A 239 18.69 2.64 22.54
N LEU A 240 19.32 3.72 22.98
CA LEU A 240 19.88 4.72 22.07
C LEU A 240 21.06 4.15 21.26
N ALA A 241 21.88 3.27 21.84
CA ALA A 241 22.98 2.58 21.17
C ALA A 241 22.47 1.74 19.98
N PHE A 242 21.37 1.00 20.15
CA PHE A 242 20.73 0.25 19.06
C PHE A 242 20.26 1.15 17.90
N THR A 243 19.91 2.40 18.18
CA THR A 243 19.46 3.36 17.17
C THR A 243 20.63 3.99 16.42
N ILE A 244 21.73 4.29 17.11
CA ILE A 244 22.92 4.95 16.52
C ILE A 244 23.81 3.95 15.79
N ILE A 245 23.93 2.73 16.34
CA ILE A 245 24.77 1.64 15.83
C ILE A 245 23.80 0.54 15.34
N PRO A 246 23.26 0.66 14.11
CA PRO A 246 22.28 -0.29 13.59
C PRO A 246 22.93 -1.66 13.35
N SER A 247 22.10 -2.71 13.38
CA SER A 247 22.58 -4.07 13.06
C SER A 247 22.88 -4.21 11.56
N GLU A 248 23.93 -4.95 11.23
CA GLU A 248 24.26 -5.36 9.87
C GLU A 248 23.94 -6.85 9.66
N GLU A 249 23.68 -7.26 8.42
CA GLU A 249 23.24 -8.63 8.10
C GLU A 249 24.36 -9.69 8.24
N SER A 250 25.62 -9.29 8.36
CA SER A 250 26.75 -10.23 8.40
C SER A 250 26.94 -10.84 9.80
N ALA A 251 27.16 -12.15 9.88
CA ALA A 251 27.45 -12.81 11.15
C ALA A 251 28.78 -12.35 11.77
N ASP A 252 29.75 -11.99 10.92
CA ASP A 252 31.08 -11.54 11.34
C ASP A 252 31.06 -10.14 11.96
N SER A 253 30.08 -9.29 11.61
CA SER A 253 29.92 -7.95 12.18
C SER A 253 29.27 -7.94 13.57
N LYS A 254 28.63 -9.04 14.00
CA LYS A 254 27.86 -9.05 15.26
C LYS A 254 28.72 -8.78 16.49
N TYR A 255 29.88 -9.43 16.61
CA TYR A 255 30.82 -9.19 17.71
C TYR A 255 31.22 -7.71 17.77
N PHE A 256 31.44 -7.10 16.61
CA PHE A 256 31.86 -5.71 16.57
C PHE A 256 30.74 -4.74 16.95
N ILE A 257 29.54 -4.98 16.42
CA ILE A 257 28.36 -4.16 16.70
C ILE A 257 27.96 -4.22 18.17
N ASP A 258 27.90 -5.42 18.75
CA ASP A 258 27.53 -5.60 20.15
C ASP A 258 28.57 -4.94 21.06
N GLY A 259 29.87 -5.12 20.76
CA GLY A 259 30.91 -4.46 21.55
C GLY A 259 30.95 -2.94 21.40
N ALA A 260 30.63 -2.41 20.22
CA ALA A 260 30.49 -0.97 20.00
C ALA A 260 29.34 -0.38 20.81
N ARG A 261 28.19 -1.09 20.88
CA ARG A 261 27.03 -0.67 21.67
C ARG A 261 27.32 -0.69 23.17
N ASP A 262 27.98 -1.72 23.66
CA ASP A 262 28.38 -1.82 25.07
C ASP A 262 29.34 -0.69 25.44
N LEU A 263 30.33 -0.41 24.59
CA LEU A 263 31.27 0.67 24.83
C LEU A 263 30.62 2.05 24.80
N PHE A 264 29.80 2.31 23.79
CA PHE A 264 29.03 3.55 23.73
C PHE A 264 28.19 3.71 25.01
N THR A 265 27.47 2.67 25.42
CA THR A 265 26.59 2.70 26.58
C THR A 265 27.38 2.95 27.87
N GLY A 266 28.43 2.17 28.11
CA GLY A 266 29.26 2.30 29.32
C GLY A 266 29.94 3.66 29.45
N ILE A 267 30.55 4.15 28.36
CA ILE A 267 31.20 5.48 28.35
C ILE A 267 30.17 6.60 28.51
N ALA A 268 29.02 6.52 27.83
CA ALA A 268 27.97 7.51 27.94
C ALA A 268 27.35 7.56 29.35
N VAL A 269 27.10 6.41 29.97
CA VAL A 269 26.62 6.31 31.36
C VAL A 269 27.63 6.95 32.31
N TYR A 270 28.90 6.56 32.20
CA TYR A 270 29.98 7.08 33.02
C TYR A 270 30.07 8.61 32.93
N LEU A 271 30.19 9.15 31.71
CA LEU A 271 30.31 10.58 31.47
C LEU A 271 29.09 11.36 31.98
N LEU A 272 27.89 10.83 31.80
CA LEU A 272 26.65 11.49 32.23
C LEU A 272 26.48 11.44 33.76
N ASN A 273 27.00 10.40 34.43
CA ASN A 273 27.04 10.31 35.89
C ASN A 273 28.09 11.24 36.51
N GLN A 274 29.21 11.48 35.82
CA GLN A 274 30.20 12.47 36.26
C GLN A 274 29.76 13.92 35.99
N ASN A 275 29.07 14.16 34.88
CA ASN A 275 28.56 15.47 34.50
C ASN A 275 27.21 15.37 33.78
N GLU A 276 26.12 15.64 34.51
CA GLU A 276 24.77 15.57 33.95
C GLU A 276 24.50 16.60 32.84
N THR A 277 25.31 17.66 32.77
CA THR A 277 25.17 18.73 31.76
C THR A 277 25.97 18.46 30.49
N ILE A 278 26.73 17.36 30.41
CA ILE A 278 27.51 17.03 29.23
C ILE A 278 26.60 16.96 27.99
N SER A 279 27.08 17.52 26.88
CA SER A 279 26.34 17.51 25.63
C SER A 279 26.55 16.20 24.89
N PHE A 280 25.54 15.74 24.16
CA PHE A 280 25.67 14.52 23.35
C PHE A 280 26.83 14.59 22.34
N PRO A 281 27.05 15.69 21.59
CA PRO A 281 28.22 15.81 20.73
C PRO A 281 29.56 15.70 21.47
N GLU A 282 29.63 16.14 22.73
CA GLU A 282 30.84 16.01 23.54
C GLU A 282 31.07 14.55 23.95
N ILE A 283 30.03 13.81 24.35
CA ILE A 283 30.14 12.36 24.60
C ILE A 283 30.68 11.65 23.35
N ILE A 284 30.10 11.92 22.17
CA ILE A 284 30.56 11.32 20.91
C ILE A 284 32.01 11.67 20.63
N ARG A 285 32.42 12.92 20.86
CA ARG A 285 33.82 13.35 20.69
C ARG A 285 34.77 12.58 21.62
N GLN A 286 34.41 12.41 22.88
CA GLN A 286 35.19 11.66 23.88
C GLN A 286 35.33 10.18 23.51
N ILE A 287 34.29 9.58 22.93
CA ILE A 287 34.34 8.20 22.43
C ILE A 287 35.26 8.09 21.20
N VAL A 288 35.08 8.96 20.20
CA VAL A 288 35.80 8.89 18.92
C VAL A 288 37.27 9.25 19.06
N THR A 289 37.60 10.25 19.89
CA THR A 289 39.00 10.69 20.10
C THR A 289 39.69 9.96 21.26
N GLY A 290 38.91 9.30 22.10
CA GLY A 290 39.41 8.61 23.29
C GLY A 290 40.18 7.34 22.94
N ASN A 291 41.07 6.94 23.85
CA ASN A 291 41.67 5.62 23.77
C ASN A 291 40.77 4.63 24.51
N TYR A 292 40.24 3.67 23.77
CA TYR A 292 39.37 2.62 24.29
C TYR A 292 39.92 1.91 25.55
N SER A 293 41.20 1.52 25.55
CA SER A 293 41.82 0.83 26.69
C SER A 293 41.84 1.72 27.92
N LYS A 294 42.01 3.04 27.73
CA LYS A 294 41.91 4.01 28.83
C LYS A 294 40.50 4.09 29.39
N TRP A 295 39.47 4.15 28.53
CA TRP A 295 38.08 4.17 28.98
C TRP A 295 37.70 2.95 29.81
N VAL A 296 38.08 1.74 29.36
CA VAL A 296 37.81 0.50 30.11
C VAL A 296 38.50 0.52 31.47
N ILE A 297 39.76 0.95 31.54
CA ILE A 297 40.52 1.01 32.81
C ILE A 297 39.93 2.09 33.74
N GLU A 298 39.62 3.27 33.20
CA GLU A 298 39.08 4.40 33.96
C GLU A 298 37.71 4.05 34.58
N ILE A 299 36.81 3.45 33.79
CA ILE A 299 35.49 3.01 34.27
C ILE A 299 35.63 1.89 35.31
N MET A 300 36.51 0.90 35.05
CA MET A 300 36.78 -0.20 35.98
C MET A 300 37.30 0.30 37.34
N GLN A 301 38.11 1.36 37.35
CA GLN A 301 38.66 1.96 38.56
C GLN A 301 37.69 2.93 39.26
N SER A 302 36.59 3.30 38.60
CA SER A 302 35.57 4.19 39.17
C SER A 302 34.65 3.45 40.16
N THR A 303 33.76 4.19 40.84
CA THR A 303 32.68 3.62 41.66
C THR A 303 31.38 3.41 40.88
N ASP A 304 31.38 3.62 39.56
CA ASP A 304 30.19 3.56 38.71
C ASP A 304 29.89 2.11 38.27
N ILE A 305 29.19 1.38 39.13
CA ILE A 305 28.81 -0.02 38.90
C ILE A 305 27.97 -0.17 37.61
N SER A 306 27.16 0.85 37.28
CA SER A 306 26.28 0.80 36.11
C SER A 306 27.07 0.95 34.81
N ALA A 307 28.12 1.77 34.77
CA ALA A 307 28.99 1.84 33.61
C ALA A 307 29.86 0.57 33.49
N GLN A 308 30.35 0.05 34.63
CA GLN A 308 31.17 -1.14 34.70
C GLN A 308 30.52 -2.40 34.11
N SER A 309 29.20 -2.55 34.25
CA SER A 309 28.48 -3.72 33.70
C SER A 309 28.61 -3.84 32.19
N TYR A 310 28.83 -2.72 31.48
CA TYR A 310 28.98 -2.71 30.03
C TYR A 310 30.44 -2.80 29.58
N THR A 311 31.41 -2.35 30.39
CA THR A 311 32.81 -2.26 29.92
C THR A 311 33.77 -3.30 30.53
N ASN A 312 33.47 -3.89 31.68
CA ASN A 312 34.47 -4.70 32.40
C ASN A 312 34.86 -6.00 31.67
N HIS A 313 33.96 -6.59 30.89
CA HIS A 313 34.24 -7.84 30.16
C HIS A 313 35.31 -7.68 29.07
N PHE A 314 35.58 -6.44 28.67
CA PHE A 314 36.65 -6.10 27.76
C PHE A 314 38.04 -6.08 28.39
N TYR A 315 38.15 -6.01 29.72
CA TYR A 315 39.43 -5.94 30.39
C TYR A 315 40.23 -7.24 30.14
N GLY A 316 41.46 -7.12 29.63
CA GLY A 316 42.32 -8.27 29.29
C GLY A 316 42.11 -8.86 27.88
N GLU A 317 41.16 -8.39 27.09
CA GLU A 317 41.03 -8.82 25.69
C GLU A 317 42.17 -8.31 24.77
N ASN A 318 42.37 -8.92 23.61
CA ASN A 318 43.50 -8.60 22.73
C ASN A 318 43.29 -7.25 22.00
N GLU A 319 44.23 -6.30 22.12
CA GLU A 319 44.09 -4.89 21.66
C GLU A 319 43.76 -4.76 20.16
N LYS A 320 44.29 -5.67 19.32
CA LYS A 320 44.02 -5.72 17.87
C LYS A 320 42.56 -5.99 17.52
N LYS A 321 41.80 -6.71 18.35
CA LYS A 321 40.37 -6.98 18.10
C LYS A 321 39.48 -5.78 18.45
N ARG A 322 40.00 -4.82 19.23
CA ARG A 322 39.21 -3.78 19.90
C ARG A 322 39.24 -2.45 19.11
N LEU A 323 40.32 -2.20 18.37
CA LEU A 323 40.44 -1.07 17.44
C LEU A 323 39.40 -1.06 16.31
N TRP A 324 38.87 -2.23 15.94
CA TRP A 324 37.85 -2.35 14.89
C TRP A 324 36.42 -2.12 15.39
N LEU A 325 36.20 -1.96 16.69
CA LEU A 325 34.85 -1.78 17.27
C LEU A 325 34.25 -0.39 16.98
N LEU A 326 35.07 0.60 16.61
CA LEU A 326 34.65 2.00 16.47
C LEU A 326 35.05 2.62 15.12
N GLN A 327 35.60 1.84 14.19
CA GLN A 327 35.92 2.28 12.81
C GLN A 327 34.77 1.94 11.87
#